data_AF-A0A9W8US24-F1
#
_entry.id   AF-A0A9W8US24-F1
#
_cell.length_a   1.000
_cell.length_b   1.000
_cell.length_c   1.000
_cell.angle_alpha   90.00
_cell.angle_beta   90.00
_cell.angle_gamma   90.00
#
_symmetry.space_group_name_H-M   'P 1'
#
loop_
_entity.id
_entity.type
_entity.pdbx_description
1 polymer ?
#
loop_
_entity_poly.entity_id
_entity_poly.type
_entity_poly.pdbx_seq_one_letter_code
_entity_poly.pdbx_strand_id
1 'polypeptide(L)'
;MSLQSTWSCVRPAAARRVPTAPRAAFSTTPSRSSNIPPESPSYIRLPKVPQSTETKPERVRGTLPVPRDVFERREGDRKTRPDYIAKTAPQRAGDRPLNSDTQRWKKQLADSRRQNLEEGLQGLWRRHETREQGKAERTRRREDALRRAHEAAEPKAAVMTRGTVLASIADTAVHPDPERFDKAERSRARVLAQESARRDARRDALMELYINASSFIVTEAELKEEIDKLFHEDYFRKQSVKGYRPGATENVWGVYGKPPGLAAMFETVTRTSTNVANASESEFDHSVKRTKKISEELTGGKMA
;
A
#
# COMPACT_ATOMS: atom_id res chain seq x y z
N MET A 1 -40.40 39.75 -32.87
CA MET A 1 -41.39 39.46 -31.81
C MET A 1 -42.39 38.44 -32.35
N SER A 2 -42.19 37.16 -32.04
CA SER A 2 -43.18 36.09 -32.26
C SER A 2 -42.73 34.89 -31.43
N LEU A 3 -43.37 34.71 -30.29
CA LEU A 3 -43.13 33.61 -29.36
C LEU A 3 -44.02 32.44 -29.78
N GLN A 4 -43.42 31.38 -30.32
CA GLN A 4 -44.12 30.11 -30.49
C GLN A 4 -43.70 29.17 -29.37
N SER A 5 -44.62 28.97 -28.43
CA SER A 5 -44.54 27.97 -27.38
C SER A 5 -44.72 26.58 -27.99
N THR A 6 -43.72 25.70 -27.87
CA THR A 6 -43.88 24.29 -28.19
C THR A 6 -44.18 23.50 -26.93
N TRP A 7 -45.29 22.78 -27.00
CA TRP A 7 -45.94 22.11 -25.89
C TRP A 7 -45.23 20.81 -25.45
N SER A 8 -45.34 20.60 -24.14
CA SER A 8 -45.33 19.35 -23.38
C SER A 8 -45.50 18.04 -24.17
N CYS A 9 -44.48 17.17 -24.11
CA CYS A 9 -44.60 15.76 -24.48
C CYS A 9 -45.15 14.94 -23.31
N VAL A 10 -46.47 14.74 -23.27
CA VAL A 10 -47.13 13.71 -22.46
C VAL A 10 -47.09 12.40 -23.23
N ARG A 11 -46.41 11.37 -22.70
CA ARG A 11 -46.54 9.99 -23.20
C ARG A 11 -47.94 9.47 -22.83
N PRO A 12 -48.76 9.00 -23.77
CA PRO A 12 -50.04 8.39 -23.42
C PRO A 12 -49.77 7.03 -22.77
N ALA A 13 -50.32 6.84 -21.57
CA ALA A 13 -50.48 5.52 -20.99
C ALA A 13 -51.41 4.69 -21.88
N ALA A 14 -51.06 3.42 -22.09
CA ALA A 14 -51.91 2.46 -22.80
C ALA A 14 -53.23 2.28 -22.02
N ALA A 15 -54.27 3.00 -22.43
CA ALA A 15 -55.63 2.80 -21.94
C ALA A 15 -56.13 1.43 -22.44
N ARG A 16 -56.36 0.50 -21.50
CA ARG A 16 -57.18 -0.69 -21.74
C ARG A 16 -58.57 -0.21 -22.16
N ARG A 17 -58.89 -0.33 -23.46
CA ARG A 17 -60.26 -0.14 -23.95
C ARG A 17 -61.10 -1.32 -23.49
N VAL A 18 -62.11 -1.04 -22.67
CA VAL A 18 -63.25 -1.93 -22.47
C VAL A 18 -64.02 -1.97 -23.79
N PRO A 19 -64.38 -3.15 -24.34
CA PRO A 19 -65.16 -3.21 -25.57
C PRO A 19 -66.60 -2.80 -25.27
N THR A 20 -66.98 -1.61 -25.73
CA THR A 20 -68.39 -1.24 -25.89
C THR A 20 -68.92 -1.92 -27.15
N ALA A 21 -69.99 -2.69 -27.01
CA ALA A 21 -70.66 -3.36 -28.12
C ALA A 21 -71.31 -2.32 -29.06
N PRO A 22 -70.98 -2.27 -30.37
CA PRO A 22 -71.70 -1.42 -31.29
C PRO A 22 -72.98 -2.12 -31.76
N ARG A 23 -74.11 -1.41 -31.62
CA ARG A 23 -75.37 -1.76 -32.28
C ARG A 23 -75.17 -1.74 -33.79
N ALA A 24 -75.66 -2.79 -34.45
CA ALA A 24 -75.49 -3.05 -35.87
C ALA A 24 -76.11 -1.94 -36.73
N ALA A 25 -75.27 -1.31 -37.56
CA ALA A 25 -75.70 -0.59 -38.76
C ALA A 25 -75.07 -1.31 -39.96
N PHE A 26 -75.92 -1.79 -40.87
CA PHE A 26 -75.54 -2.52 -42.07
C PHE A 26 -74.93 -1.57 -43.11
N SER A 27 -73.60 -1.45 -43.13
CA SER A 27 -72.84 -0.85 -44.22
C SER A 27 -71.66 -1.77 -44.57
N THR A 28 -71.55 -2.18 -45.84
CA THR A 28 -70.62 -3.20 -46.36
C THR A 28 -69.21 -2.68 -46.62
N THR A 29 -68.66 -1.87 -45.71
CA THR A 29 -67.22 -1.54 -45.72
C THR A 29 -66.59 -2.02 -44.41
N PRO A 30 -65.77 -3.08 -44.42
CA PRO A 30 -65.04 -3.47 -43.22
C PRO A 30 -64.07 -2.36 -42.87
N SER A 31 -64.21 -1.81 -41.67
CA SER A 31 -63.25 -0.89 -41.05
C SER A 31 -61.83 -1.49 -41.15
N ARG A 32 -61.01 -0.91 -42.03
CA ARG A 32 -59.63 -1.31 -42.37
C ARG A 32 -58.62 -0.95 -41.28
N SER A 33 -58.95 -1.02 -39.99
CA SER A 33 -58.04 -0.57 -38.92
C SER A 33 -57.20 -1.68 -38.28
N SER A 34 -57.39 -2.96 -38.65
CA SER A 34 -56.74 -4.10 -37.97
C SER A 34 -56.14 -5.18 -38.90
N ASN A 35 -56.23 -5.05 -40.22
CA ASN A 35 -55.71 -6.08 -41.12
C ASN A 35 -54.33 -5.66 -41.64
N ILE A 36 -53.27 -6.29 -41.11
CA ILE A 36 -51.92 -6.21 -41.67
C ILE A 36 -52.01 -6.76 -43.10
N PRO A 37 -51.61 -6.00 -44.13
CA PRO A 37 -51.69 -6.49 -45.51
C PRO A 37 -50.72 -7.66 -45.74
N PRO A 38 -51.01 -8.57 -46.69
CA PRO A 38 -50.13 -9.70 -47.01
C PRO A 38 -48.74 -9.27 -47.49
N GLU A 39 -48.61 -8.05 -48.01
CA GLU A 39 -47.35 -7.44 -48.42
C GLU A 39 -46.45 -7.06 -47.25
N SER A 40 -47.01 -6.92 -46.04
CA SER A 40 -46.22 -6.57 -44.87
C SER A 40 -45.38 -7.78 -44.42
N PRO A 41 -44.08 -7.61 -44.12
CA PRO A 41 -43.27 -8.70 -43.55
C PRO A 41 -43.76 -9.16 -42.17
N SER A 42 -44.67 -8.39 -41.55
CA SER A 42 -45.32 -8.77 -40.30
C SER A 42 -46.63 -9.56 -40.49
N TYR A 43 -47.03 -9.88 -41.74
CA TYR A 43 -48.23 -10.66 -42.05
C TYR A 43 -48.17 -12.06 -41.44
N ILE A 44 -47.00 -12.71 -41.53
CA ILE A 44 -46.70 -13.97 -40.83
C ILE A 44 -45.47 -13.73 -39.95
N ARG A 45 -45.65 -13.81 -38.64
CA ARG A 45 -44.55 -13.58 -37.68
C ARG A 45 -43.80 -14.88 -37.41
N LEU A 46 -42.71 -15.09 -38.15
CA LEU A 46 -41.79 -16.19 -37.88
C LEU A 46 -40.83 -15.77 -36.75
N PRO A 47 -40.77 -16.51 -35.63
CA PRO A 47 -39.81 -16.22 -34.57
C PRO A 47 -38.40 -16.52 -35.06
N LYS A 48 -37.45 -15.65 -34.72
CA LYS A 48 -36.03 -15.90 -34.98
C LYS A 48 -35.47 -16.83 -33.91
N VAL A 49 -34.57 -17.73 -34.32
CA VAL A 49 -33.80 -18.56 -33.39
C VAL A 49 -32.87 -17.66 -32.55
N PRO A 50 -32.58 -18.01 -31.28
CA PRO A 50 -31.66 -17.22 -30.46
C PRO A 50 -30.28 -17.13 -31.11
N GLN A 51 -29.62 -15.97 -30.97
CA GLN A 51 -28.27 -15.69 -31.51
C GLN A 51 -28.15 -15.81 -33.05
N SER A 52 -29.22 -15.62 -33.82
CA SER A 52 -29.19 -15.77 -35.29
C SER A 52 -28.52 -14.61 -36.05
N THR A 53 -28.38 -13.44 -35.43
CA THR A 53 -27.89 -12.22 -36.08
C THR A 53 -26.92 -11.48 -35.17
N GLU A 54 -25.76 -11.09 -35.71
CA GLU A 54 -24.70 -10.39 -34.98
C GLU A 54 -24.61 -8.90 -35.32
N THR A 55 -25.70 -8.32 -35.85
CA THR A 55 -25.73 -6.91 -36.26
C THR A 55 -25.46 -5.98 -35.07
N LYS A 56 -24.33 -5.26 -35.11
CA LYS A 56 -23.92 -4.33 -34.07
C LYS A 56 -24.65 -3.00 -34.21
N PRO A 57 -25.37 -2.51 -33.18
CA PRO A 57 -25.98 -1.19 -33.24
C PRO A 57 -24.93 -0.09 -33.28
N GLU A 58 -25.19 0.96 -34.06
CA GLU A 58 -24.33 2.13 -34.13
C GLU A 58 -24.28 2.88 -32.79
N ARG A 59 -23.14 3.51 -32.50
CA ARG A 59 -22.95 4.26 -31.26
C ARG A 59 -23.64 5.63 -31.32
N VAL A 60 -24.81 5.73 -30.70
CA VAL A 60 -25.54 7.00 -30.49
C VAL A 60 -24.69 7.97 -29.64
N ARG A 61 -24.57 9.23 -30.08
CA ARG A 61 -23.83 10.30 -29.40
C ARG A 61 -24.74 11.10 -28.46
N GLY A 62 -24.15 11.74 -27.45
CA GLY A 62 -24.87 12.56 -26.46
C GLY A 62 -25.33 11.80 -25.22
N THR A 63 -25.82 12.53 -24.21
CA THR A 63 -26.39 11.97 -22.99
C THR A 63 -27.67 12.72 -22.63
N LEU A 64 -28.66 12.02 -22.06
CA LEU A 64 -29.85 12.63 -21.49
C LEU A 64 -29.62 12.92 -20.00
N PRO A 65 -30.20 14.00 -19.44
CA PRO A 65 -30.09 14.28 -18.02
C PRO A 65 -30.74 13.15 -17.21
N VAL A 66 -30.02 12.67 -16.21
CA VAL A 66 -30.50 11.60 -15.33
C VAL A 66 -31.59 12.18 -14.42
N PRO A 67 -32.81 11.62 -14.40
CA PRO A 67 -33.86 12.08 -13.50
C PRO A 67 -33.44 11.90 -12.03
N ARG A 68 -33.75 12.90 -11.19
CA ARG A 68 -33.50 12.81 -9.74
C ARG A 68 -34.32 11.70 -9.09
N ASP A 69 -33.76 11.08 -8.06
CA ASP A 69 -34.49 10.13 -7.22
C ASP A 69 -35.42 10.87 -6.25
N VAL A 70 -36.70 10.47 -6.24
CA VAL A 70 -37.76 11.07 -5.40
C VAL A 70 -37.89 10.32 -4.06
N PHE A 71 -37.55 9.03 -4.05
CA PHE A 71 -37.62 8.15 -2.89
C PHE A 71 -36.23 7.72 -2.50
N GLU A 72 -35.75 8.23 -1.37
CA GLU A 72 -34.49 7.79 -0.80
C GLU A 72 -34.66 6.42 -0.13
N ARG A 73 -33.61 5.60 -0.17
CA ARG A 73 -33.63 4.25 0.43
C ARG A 73 -33.98 4.25 1.92
N ARG A 74 -33.61 5.31 2.66
CA ARG A 74 -33.89 5.45 4.09
C ARG A 74 -35.34 5.85 4.38
N GLU A 75 -35.94 6.63 3.49
CA GLU A 75 -37.28 7.19 3.68
C GLU A 75 -38.38 6.20 3.28
N GLY A 76 -38.09 5.30 2.34
CA GLY A 76 -38.99 4.23 1.93
C GLY A 76 -40.31 4.75 1.36
N ASP A 77 -41.42 4.18 1.83
CA ASP A 77 -42.78 4.45 1.36
C ASP A 77 -43.44 5.66 2.05
N ARG A 78 -42.73 6.41 2.89
CA ARG A 78 -43.32 7.51 3.68
C ARG A 78 -44.15 8.48 2.83
N LYS A 79 -43.65 8.85 1.65
CA LYS A 79 -44.27 9.83 0.74
C LYS A 79 -45.53 9.32 0.04
N THR A 80 -45.75 8.00 -0.03
CA THR A 80 -46.96 7.43 -0.64
C THR A 80 -48.09 7.23 0.35
N ARG A 81 -47.81 7.33 1.67
CA ARG A 81 -48.83 7.16 2.70
C ARG A 81 -49.88 8.28 2.65
N PRO A 82 -51.16 7.97 2.91
CA PRO A 82 -52.23 8.96 2.86
C PRO A 82 -51.98 10.12 3.85
N ASP A 83 -51.40 9.83 5.02
CA ASP A 83 -51.06 10.82 6.02
C ASP A 83 -50.10 11.89 5.50
N TYR A 84 -49.12 11.49 4.68
CA TYR A 84 -48.18 12.42 4.08
C TYR A 84 -48.89 13.32 3.06
N ILE A 85 -49.77 12.74 2.24
CA ILE A 85 -50.50 13.46 1.21
C ILE A 85 -51.45 14.48 1.84
N ALA A 86 -52.20 14.07 2.87
CA ALA A 86 -53.12 14.93 3.61
C ALA A 86 -52.40 16.08 4.33
N LYS A 87 -51.20 15.83 4.89
CA LYS A 87 -50.36 16.88 5.50
C LYS A 87 -49.73 17.82 4.47
N THR A 88 -49.29 17.29 3.34
CA THR A 88 -48.58 18.07 2.30
C THR A 88 -49.53 18.97 1.53
N ALA A 89 -50.74 18.48 1.23
CA ALA A 89 -51.73 19.21 0.46
C ALA A 89 -53.10 19.13 1.15
N PRO A 90 -53.29 19.82 2.28
CA PRO A 90 -54.53 19.75 3.04
C PRO A 90 -55.72 20.30 2.23
N GLN A 91 -56.90 19.73 2.50
CA GLN A 91 -58.15 20.25 1.97
C GLN A 91 -58.60 21.47 2.76
N ARG A 92 -59.38 22.36 2.14
CA ARG A 92 -59.91 23.55 2.80
C ARG A 92 -60.78 23.14 3.98
N ALA A 93 -60.50 23.69 5.15
CA ALA A 93 -61.34 23.54 6.33
C ALA A 93 -62.65 24.35 6.14
N GLY A 94 -63.78 23.65 6.10
CA GLY A 94 -65.12 24.24 6.04
C GLY A 94 -65.72 24.36 4.64
N ASP A 95 -67.03 24.10 4.56
CA ASP A 95 -67.81 24.10 3.32
C ASP A 95 -68.43 25.46 3.00
N ARG A 96 -67.65 26.54 3.17
CA ARG A 96 -68.14 27.89 2.86
C ARG A 96 -68.30 28.04 1.34
N PRO A 97 -69.45 28.49 0.83
CA PRO A 97 -69.69 28.64 -0.60
C PRO A 97 -68.63 29.55 -1.26
N LEU A 98 -68.25 29.20 -2.49
CA LEU A 98 -67.29 29.98 -3.27
C LEU A 98 -68.06 31.04 -4.07
N ASN A 99 -67.90 32.29 -3.66
CA ASN A 99 -68.71 33.41 -4.17
C ASN A 99 -68.11 34.06 -5.43
N SER A 100 -66.82 33.83 -5.73
CA SER A 100 -66.12 34.40 -6.89
C SER A 100 -65.62 33.32 -7.84
N ASP A 101 -65.69 33.56 -9.15
CA ASP A 101 -65.17 32.64 -10.17
C ASP A 101 -63.67 32.38 -10.00
N THR A 102 -62.92 33.37 -9.52
CA THR A 102 -61.50 33.22 -9.17
C THR A 102 -61.29 32.18 -8.06
N GLN A 103 -62.19 32.12 -7.07
CA GLN A 103 -62.12 31.15 -5.99
C GLN A 103 -62.47 29.74 -6.49
N ARG A 104 -63.44 29.62 -7.40
CA ARG A 104 -63.82 28.35 -8.04
C ARG A 104 -62.67 27.79 -8.88
N TRP A 105 -62.04 28.61 -9.71
CA TRP A 105 -60.86 28.22 -10.48
C TRP A 105 -59.70 27.80 -9.58
N LYS A 106 -59.42 28.54 -8.50
CA LYS A 106 -58.37 28.17 -7.52
C LYS A 106 -58.67 26.84 -6.85
N LYS A 107 -59.94 26.55 -6.53
CA LYS A 107 -60.36 25.26 -5.98
C LYS A 107 -60.09 24.12 -6.98
N GLN A 108 -60.56 24.26 -8.21
CA GLN A 108 -60.34 23.26 -9.28
C GLN A 108 -58.85 23.00 -9.52
N LEU A 109 -58.03 24.05 -9.54
CA LEU A 109 -56.58 23.92 -9.70
C LEU A 109 -55.93 23.20 -8.50
N ALA A 110 -56.38 23.49 -7.28
CA ALA A 110 -55.90 22.81 -6.08
C ALA A 110 -56.31 21.33 -6.06
N ASP A 111 -57.55 21.01 -6.47
CA ASP A 111 -58.04 19.63 -6.60
C ASP A 111 -57.22 18.86 -7.64
N SER A 112 -57.00 19.44 -8.82
CA SER A 112 -56.16 18.83 -9.86
C SER A 112 -54.72 18.59 -9.39
N ARG A 113 -54.11 19.55 -8.69
CA ARG A 113 -52.75 19.39 -8.15
C ARG A 113 -52.67 18.31 -7.07
N ARG A 114 -53.68 18.20 -6.20
CA ARG A 114 -53.78 17.12 -5.19
C ARG A 114 -53.85 15.76 -5.85
N GLN A 115 -54.75 15.60 -6.81
CA GLN A 115 -54.91 14.36 -7.55
C GLN A 115 -53.61 13.96 -8.29
N ASN A 116 -52.99 14.92 -8.99
CA ASN A 116 -51.73 14.67 -9.70
C ASN A 116 -50.57 14.31 -8.75
N LEU A 117 -50.53 14.92 -7.56
CA LEU A 117 -49.51 14.62 -6.55
C LEU A 117 -49.68 13.20 -6.03
N GLU A 118 -50.91 12.81 -5.65
CA GLU A 118 -51.23 11.48 -5.16
C GLU A 118 -50.94 10.40 -6.22
N GLU A 119 -51.52 10.54 -7.41
CA GLU A 119 -51.33 9.59 -8.51
C GLU A 119 -49.85 9.53 -8.95
N GLY A 120 -49.18 10.68 -8.97
CA GLY A 120 -47.77 10.80 -9.31
C GLY A 120 -46.86 10.06 -8.33
N LEU A 121 -47.04 10.27 -7.01
CA LEU A 121 -46.24 9.60 -5.98
C LEU A 121 -46.51 8.09 -5.97
N GLN A 122 -47.78 7.67 -6.02
CA GLN A 122 -48.13 6.25 -6.07
C GLN A 122 -47.61 5.57 -7.35
N GLY A 123 -47.67 6.24 -8.50
CA GLY A 123 -47.18 5.73 -9.77
C GLY A 123 -45.65 5.62 -9.82
N LEU A 124 -44.94 6.63 -9.32
CA LEU A 124 -43.48 6.61 -9.25
C LEU A 124 -42.98 5.55 -8.27
N TRP A 125 -43.66 5.36 -7.13
CA TRP A 125 -43.29 4.33 -6.16
C TRP A 125 -43.43 2.93 -6.72
N ARG A 126 -44.55 2.61 -7.39
CA ARG A 126 -44.72 1.32 -8.08
C ARG A 126 -43.61 1.05 -9.09
N ARG A 127 -43.17 2.06 -9.84
CA ARG A 127 -42.03 1.95 -10.77
C ARG A 127 -40.70 1.75 -10.04
N HIS A 128 -40.51 2.43 -8.91
CA HIS A 128 -39.32 2.27 -8.08
C HIS A 128 -39.23 0.85 -7.51
N GLU A 129 -40.32 0.35 -6.92
CA GLU A 129 -40.38 -0.97 -6.31
C GLU A 129 -40.15 -2.10 -7.33
N THR A 130 -40.86 -2.08 -8.47
CA THR A 130 -40.64 -3.06 -9.54
C THR A 130 -39.20 -3.05 -10.07
N ARG A 131 -38.59 -1.86 -10.18
CA ARG A 131 -37.18 -1.72 -10.57
C ARG A 131 -36.25 -2.31 -9.53
N GLU A 132 -36.43 -1.99 -8.24
CA GLU A 132 -35.55 -2.48 -7.18
C GLU A 132 -35.71 -3.98 -6.95
N GLN A 133 -36.93 -4.52 -6.99
CA GLN A 133 -37.19 -5.97 -6.93
C GLN A 133 -36.49 -6.69 -8.10
N GLY A 134 -36.69 -6.23 -9.33
CA GLY A 134 -36.04 -6.83 -10.50
C GLY A 134 -34.51 -6.70 -10.49
N LYS A 135 -33.95 -5.66 -9.85
CA LYS A 135 -32.50 -5.59 -9.61
C LYS A 135 -32.07 -6.60 -8.55
N ALA A 136 -32.74 -6.64 -7.40
CA ALA A 136 -32.42 -7.53 -6.29
C ALA A 136 -32.47 -9.00 -6.71
N GLU A 137 -33.49 -9.41 -7.47
CA GLU A 137 -33.60 -10.76 -8.01
C GLU A 137 -32.44 -11.13 -8.93
N ARG A 138 -32.07 -10.23 -9.86
CA ARG A 138 -30.93 -10.46 -10.77
C ARG A 138 -29.61 -10.55 -10.02
N THR A 139 -29.41 -9.69 -9.03
CA THR A 139 -28.21 -9.70 -8.18
C THR A 139 -28.14 -11.00 -7.39
N ARG A 140 -29.21 -11.39 -6.70
CA ARG A 140 -29.28 -12.66 -5.95
C ARG A 140 -28.98 -13.87 -6.82
N ARG A 141 -29.65 -13.99 -7.98
CA ARG A 141 -29.40 -15.09 -8.92
C ARG A 141 -27.95 -15.15 -9.39
N ARG A 142 -27.32 -13.99 -9.64
CA ARG A 142 -25.91 -13.93 -10.02
C ARG A 142 -25.00 -14.34 -8.87
N GLU A 143 -25.25 -13.85 -7.67
CA GLU A 143 -24.48 -14.22 -6.47
C GLU A 143 -24.58 -15.71 -6.16
N ASP A 144 -25.78 -16.28 -6.28
CA ASP A 144 -26.01 -17.71 -6.08
C ASP A 144 -25.27 -18.54 -7.14
N ALA A 145 -25.31 -18.12 -8.40
CA ALA A 145 -24.58 -18.81 -9.47
C ALA A 145 -23.06 -18.74 -9.27
N LEU A 146 -22.53 -17.59 -8.88
CA LEU A 146 -21.10 -17.41 -8.58
C LEU A 146 -20.68 -18.24 -7.37
N ARG A 147 -21.48 -18.23 -6.30
CA ARG A 147 -21.23 -19.04 -5.10
C ARG A 147 -21.17 -20.52 -5.45
N ARG A 148 -22.17 -21.02 -6.19
CA ARG A 148 -22.21 -22.41 -6.65
C ARG A 148 -21.01 -22.77 -7.52
N ALA A 149 -20.57 -21.88 -8.40
CA ALA A 149 -19.41 -22.11 -9.24
C ALA A 149 -18.11 -22.14 -8.43
N HIS A 150 -18.00 -21.32 -7.37
CA HIS A 150 -16.85 -21.29 -6.48
C HIS A 150 -16.80 -22.51 -5.55
N GLU A 151 -17.94 -22.94 -5.03
CA GLU A 151 -18.07 -24.12 -4.16
C GLU A 151 -18.07 -25.43 -4.95
N ALA A 152 -18.19 -25.38 -6.28
CA ALA A 152 -18.18 -26.55 -7.13
C ALA A 152 -16.85 -27.28 -7.03
N ALA A 153 -16.92 -28.57 -6.75
CA ALA A 153 -15.75 -29.44 -6.78
C ALA A 153 -15.15 -29.50 -8.19
N GLU A 154 -13.83 -29.64 -8.26
CA GLU A 154 -13.13 -29.83 -9.52
C GLU A 154 -13.66 -31.07 -10.27
N PRO A 155 -13.71 -31.04 -11.62
CA PRO A 155 -14.08 -32.20 -12.40
C PRO A 155 -13.18 -33.41 -12.10
N LYS A 156 -13.77 -34.59 -11.93
CA LYS A 156 -13.04 -35.84 -11.61
C LYS A 156 -11.90 -36.14 -12.60
N ALA A 157 -12.10 -35.84 -13.88
CA ALA A 157 -11.06 -36.00 -14.90
C ALA A 157 -9.84 -35.12 -14.60
N ALA A 158 -10.04 -33.86 -14.23
CA ALA A 158 -8.96 -32.93 -13.88
C ALA A 158 -8.20 -33.40 -12.62
N VAL A 159 -8.92 -33.91 -11.62
CA VAL A 159 -8.32 -34.46 -10.39
C VAL A 159 -7.47 -35.70 -10.68
N MET A 160 -7.85 -36.52 -11.66
CA MET A 160 -7.11 -37.74 -12.03
C MET A 160 -5.90 -37.48 -12.93
N THR A 161 -5.92 -36.41 -13.73
CA THR A 161 -4.84 -36.09 -14.67
C THR A 161 -3.79 -35.12 -14.12
N ARG A 162 -4.07 -34.43 -13.02
CA ARG A 162 -3.12 -33.48 -12.41
C ARG A 162 -1.94 -34.21 -11.77
N GLY A 163 -0.78 -33.57 -11.76
CA GLY A 163 0.39 -34.05 -11.02
C GLY A 163 0.16 -34.09 -9.51
N THR A 164 0.95 -34.89 -8.80
CA THR A 164 0.87 -35.00 -7.34
C THR A 164 1.71 -33.91 -6.67
N VAL A 165 1.14 -33.27 -5.64
CA VAL A 165 1.86 -32.38 -4.72
C VAL A 165 1.75 -32.99 -3.33
N LEU A 166 2.88 -33.14 -2.64
CA LEU A 166 2.90 -33.66 -1.28
C LEU A 166 2.19 -32.69 -0.34
N ALA A 167 1.38 -33.21 0.58
CA ALA A 167 0.65 -32.39 1.55
C ALA A 167 1.59 -31.51 2.40
N SER A 168 2.80 -32.00 2.69
CA SER A 168 3.84 -31.24 3.40
C SER A 168 4.38 -30.03 2.64
N ILE A 169 4.25 -30.01 1.31
CA ILE A 169 4.64 -28.86 0.46
C ILE A 169 3.43 -27.95 0.24
N ALA A 170 2.22 -28.54 0.19
CA ALA A 170 0.98 -27.79 0.03
C ALA A 170 0.64 -26.95 1.28
N ASP A 171 1.01 -27.44 2.47
CA ASP A 171 0.89 -26.67 3.70
C ASP A 171 2.00 -25.61 3.75
N THR A 172 1.61 -24.36 3.48
CA THR A 172 2.52 -23.21 3.52
C THR A 172 2.45 -22.45 4.84
N ALA A 173 1.67 -22.96 5.81
CA ALA A 173 1.54 -22.31 7.10
C ALA A 173 2.86 -22.43 7.89
N VAL A 174 3.43 -21.28 8.25
CA VAL A 174 4.61 -21.23 9.12
C VAL A 174 4.14 -21.14 10.57
N HIS A 175 4.29 -22.24 11.30
CA HIS A 175 4.00 -22.28 12.73
C HIS A 175 5.16 -21.71 13.56
N PRO A 176 4.88 -21.04 14.69
CA PRO A 176 5.93 -20.59 15.59
C PRO A 176 6.68 -21.78 16.18
N ASP A 177 8.01 -21.64 16.25
CA ASP A 177 8.88 -22.65 16.86
C ASP A 177 8.51 -22.85 18.35
N PRO A 178 8.24 -24.08 18.81
CA PRO A 178 7.93 -24.36 20.20
C PRO A 178 9.06 -23.94 21.16
N GLU A 179 10.32 -24.01 20.72
CA GLU A 179 11.50 -23.70 21.55
C GLU A 179 11.98 -22.24 21.43
N ARG A 180 11.14 -21.35 20.89
CA ARG A 180 11.52 -19.95 20.59
C ARG A 180 12.06 -19.19 21.80
N PHE A 181 11.51 -19.44 22.99
CA PHE A 181 11.88 -18.73 24.21
C PHE A 181 13.25 -19.19 24.73
N ASP A 182 13.49 -20.50 24.75
CA ASP A 182 14.77 -21.06 25.16
C ASP A 182 15.91 -20.63 24.22
N LYS A 183 15.64 -20.58 22.91
CA LYS A 183 16.59 -20.08 21.92
C LYS A 183 16.88 -18.60 22.11
N ALA A 184 15.88 -17.79 22.48
CA ALA A 184 16.06 -16.37 22.75
C ALA A 184 16.96 -16.13 23.98
N GLU A 185 16.73 -16.87 25.08
CA GLU A 185 17.58 -16.77 26.28
C GLU A 185 19.02 -17.20 26.01
N ARG A 186 19.22 -18.30 25.28
CA ARG A 186 20.57 -18.73 24.84
C ARG A 186 21.25 -17.68 23.97
N SER A 187 20.50 -17.04 23.06
CA SER A 187 21.02 -15.97 22.21
C SER A 187 21.43 -14.75 23.05
N ARG A 188 20.59 -14.33 24.00
CA ARG A 188 20.86 -13.23 24.92
C ARG A 188 22.14 -13.45 25.71
N ALA A 189 22.35 -14.65 26.25
CA ALA A 189 23.57 -14.99 26.98
C ALA A 189 24.83 -14.85 26.10
N ARG A 190 24.77 -15.30 24.83
CA ARG A 190 25.89 -15.16 23.88
C ARG A 190 26.19 -13.71 23.55
N VAL A 191 25.15 -12.90 23.32
CA VAL A 191 25.31 -11.48 23.03
C VAL A 191 25.97 -10.77 24.22
N LEU A 192 25.51 -11.04 25.44
CA LEU A 192 26.10 -10.44 26.64
C LEU A 192 27.58 -10.81 26.82
N ALA A 193 27.96 -12.06 26.54
CA ALA A 193 29.36 -12.49 26.58
C ALA A 193 30.23 -11.82 25.51
N GLN A 194 29.70 -11.59 24.30
CA GLN A 194 30.42 -10.84 23.28
C GLN A 194 30.57 -9.36 23.64
N GLU A 195 29.54 -8.77 24.24
CA GLU A 195 29.61 -7.39 24.70
C GLU A 195 30.58 -7.21 25.87
N SER A 196 30.66 -8.18 26.80
CA SER A 196 31.67 -8.12 27.87
C SER A 196 33.07 -8.19 27.28
N ALA A 197 33.36 -9.13 26.37
CA ALA A 197 34.65 -9.20 25.70
C ALA A 197 35.03 -7.90 24.95
N ARG A 198 34.06 -7.24 24.31
CA ARG A 198 34.27 -5.93 23.67
C ARG A 198 34.50 -4.80 24.68
N ARG A 199 33.89 -4.86 25.86
CA ARG A 199 34.14 -3.90 26.94
C ARG A 199 35.54 -4.08 27.50
N ASP A 200 35.97 -5.33 27.70
CA ASP A 200 37.29 -5.67 28.22
C ASP A 200 38.38 -5.23 27.23
N ALA A 201 38.25 -5.54 25.94
CA ALA A 201 39.19 -5.08 24.92
C ALA A 201 39.30 -3.54 24.84
N ARG A 202 38.18 -2.81 25.04
CA ARG A 202 38.21 -1.34 25.12
C ARG A 202 38.94 -0.84 26.36
N ARG A 203 38.75 -1.51 27.50
CA ARG A 203 39.45 -1.20 28.75
C ARG A 203 40.96 -1.38 28.59
N ASP A 204 41.38 -2.46 27.93
CA ASP A 204 42.80 -2.75 27.68
C ASP A 204 43.44 -1.68 26.78
N ALA A 205 42.74 -1.29 25.70
CA ALA A 205 43.21 -0.22 24.81
C ALA A 205 43.32 1.13 25.54
N LEU A 206 42.38 1.46 26.43
CA LEU A 206 42.46 2.67 27.24
C LEU A 206 43.63 2.62 28.24
N MET A 207 43.93 1.45 28.80
CA MET A 207 45.07 1.27 29.70
C MET A 207 46.41 1.45 28.95
N GLU A 208 46.51 0.92 27.74
CA GLU A 208 47.68 1.14 26.88
C GLU A 208 47.86 2.64 26.57
N LEU A 209 46.78 3.35 26.23
CA LEU A 209 46.82 4.79 26.04
C LEU A 209 47.28 5.53 27.31
N TYR A 210 46.79 5.13 28.48
CA TYR A 210 47.16 5.75 29.75
C TYR A 210 48.65 5.63 30.05
N ILE A 211 49.26 4.48 29.78
CA ILE A 211 50.70 4.29 29.99
C ILE A 211 51.51 5.07 28.97
N ASN A 212 51.09 5.06 27.70
CA ASN A 212 51.76 5.82 26.65
C ASN A 212 51.62 7.34 26.84
N ALA A 213 50.60 7.80 27.58
CA ALA A 213 50.37 9.21 27.85
C ALA A 213 51.52 9.88 28.63
N SER A 214 52.39 9.12 29.31
CA SER A 214 53.59 9.69 29.94
C SER A 214 54.60 10.26 28.92
N SER A 215 54.52 9.84 27.66
CA SER A 215 55.36 10.33 26.56
C SER A 215 54.70 11.48 25.78
N PHE A 216 53.44 11.81 26.09
CA PHE A 216 52.74 12.87 25.39
C PHE A 216 53.14 14.22 25.96
N ILE A 217 53.39 15.18 25.08
CA ILE A 217 53.62 16.57 25.44
C ILE A 217 52.25 17.23 25.56
N VAL A 218 51.86 17.59 26.78
CA VAL A 218 50.54 18.19 27.05
C VAL A 218 50.68 19.69 27.34
N THR A 219 51.78 20.11 27.97
CA THR A 219 52.00 21.51 28.35
C THR A 219 53.03 22.20 27.46
N GLU A 220 52.92 23.54 27.34
CA GLU A 220 53.90 24.33 26.58
C GLU A 220 55.31 24.31 27.21
N ALA A 221 55.40 24.06 28.51
CA ALA A 221 56.67 23.92 29.21
C ALA A 221 57.40 22.63 28.78
N GLU A 222 56.71 21.49 28.82
CA GLU A 222 57.22 20.21 28.32
C GLU A 222 57.63 20.30 26.84
N LEU A 223 56.86 21.03 26.03
CA LEU A 223 57.19 21.24 24.62
C LEU A 223 58.51 21.99 24.44
N LYS A 224 58.71 23.08 25.18
CA LYS A 224 59.96 23.86 25.11
C LYS A 224 61.15 23.02 25.56
N GLU A 225 61.00 22.27 26.65
CA GLU A 225 62.06 21.37 27.13
C GLU A 225 62.42 20.30 26.10
N GLU A 226 61.44 19.67 25.46
CA GLU A 226 61.71 18.68 24.41
C GLU A 226 62.29 19.30 23.15
N ILE A 227 61.89 20.53 22.78
CA ILE A 227 62.50 21.27 21.67
C ILE A 227 63.97 21.54 21.96
N ASP A 228 64.28 22.08 23.13
CA ASP A 228 65.66 22.40 23.52
C ASP A 228 66.53 21.13 23.60
N LYS A 229 65.95 19.99 23.99
CA LYS A 229 66.63 18.68 23.99
C LYS A 229 66.90 18.17 22.57
N LEU A 230 65.87 18.15 21.70
CA LEU A 230 65.94 17.51 20.37
C LEU A 230 66.60 18.39 19.30
N PHE A 231 66.39 19.70 19.34
CA PHE A 231 66.87 20.66 18.34
C PHE A 231 68.17 21.36 18.71
N HIS A 232 68.91 20.87 19.71
CA HIS A 232 70.24 21.37 20.03
C HIS A 232 71.23 21.06 18.88
N GLU A 233 72.11 22.00 18.53
CA GLU A 233 73.08 21.87 17.42
C GLU A 233 73.97 20.61 17.48
N ASP A 234 74.27 20.12 18.69
CA ASP A 234 75.08 18.92 18.92
C ASP A 234 74.26 17.66 19.20
N TYR A 235 72.92 17.68 19.08
CA TYR A 235 72.06 16.54 19.44
C TYR A 235 72.47 15.25 18.69
N PHE A 236 72.58 15.33 17.36
CA PHE A 236 72.97 14.18 16.54
C PHE A 236 74.44 13.77 16.75
N ARG A 237 75.33 14.73 17.05
CA ARG A 237 76.74 14.47 17.37
C ARG A 237 76.91 13.74 18.70
N LYS A 238 76.14 14.13 19.73
CA LYS A 238 76.12 13.45 21.04
C LYS A 238 75.51 12.05 20.91
N GLN A 239 74.47 11.90 20.10
CA GLN A 239 73.80 10.63 19.89
C GLN A 239 74.61 9.63 19.06
N SER A 240 75.37 10.08 18.04
CA SER A 240 76.26 9.20 17.25
C SER A 240 77.39 8.62 18.09
N VAL A 241 77.96 9.40 19.01
CA VAL A 241 78.98 8.95 19.97
C VAL A 241 78.42 7.91 20.94
N LYS A 242 77.20 8.12 21.44
CA LYS A 242 76.53 7.16 22.33
C LYS A 242 76.17 5.83 21.64
N GLY A 243 75.89 5.88 20.34
CA GLY A 243 75.53 4.72 19.52
C GLY A 243 76.72 3.91 18.97
N TYR A 244 77.95 4.15 19.44
CA TYR A 244 79.18 3.49 18.97
C TYR A 244 79.35 3.53 17.44
N ARG A 245 78.93 4.64 16.79
CA ARG A 245 79.14 4.91 15.36
C ARG A 245 80.05 6.13 15.21
N PRO A 246 81.37 5.95 15.11
CA PRO A 246 82.30 7.06 15.01
C PRO A 246 82.19 7.70 13.62
N GLY A 247 81.53 8.85 13.57
CA GLY A 247 81.40 9.73 12.42
C GLY A 247 80.57 10.96 12.81
N ALA A 248 81.09 12.17 12.56
CA ALA A 248 80.39 13.42 12.86
C ALA A 248 79.26 13.64 11.84
N THR A 249 78.15 12.94 12.02
CA THR A 249 76.97 13.06 11.15
C THR A 249 75.97 14.02 11.78
N GLU A 250 75.61 15.09 11.07
CA GLU A 250 74.65 16.11 11.53
C GLU A 250 73.19 15.77 11.21
N ASN A 251 72.91 14.53 10.80
CA ASN A 251 71.60 14.10 10.33
C ASN A 251 71.10 12.82 10.98
N VAL A 252 69.77 12.65 10.96
CA VAL A 252 69.05 11.46 11.46
C VAL A 252 69.56 10.17 10.81
N TRP A 253 69.91 10.23 9.53
CA TRP A 253 70.36 9.09 8.73
C TRP A 253 71.74 8.58 9.14
N GLY A 254 72.63 9.46 9.58
CA GLY A 254 73.94 9.07 10.11
C GLY A 254 73.85 8.42 11.49
N VAL A 255 72.92 8.91 12.33
CA VAL A 255 72.70 8.37 13.68
C VAL A 255 71.92 7.06 13.65
N TYR A 256 70.73 7.05 13.04
CA TYR A 256 69.79 5.93 13.09
C TYR A 256 69.91 5.00 11.88
N GLY A 257 70.57 5.42 10.79
CA GLY A 257 70.67 4.66 9.55
C GLY A 257 69.51 4.94 8.58
N LYS A 258 69.48 4.22 7.46
CA LYS A 258 68.33 4.25 6.53
C LYS A 258 67.07 3.72 7.25
N PRO A 259 65.88 4.33 7.06
CA PRO A 259 64.65 3.82 7.60
C PRO A 259 64.41 2.39 7.08
N PRO A 260 63.76 1.55 7.88
CA PRO A 260 63.54 0.15 7.52
C PRO A 260 62.66 0.07 6.26
N GLY A 261 63.26 -0.39 5.16
CA GLY A 261 62.52 -0.79 3.95
C GLY A 261 62.03 -2.23 4.05
N LEU A 262 61.26 -2.69 3.06
CA LEU A 262 60.73 -4.07 3.03
C LEU A 262 61.82 -5.13 3.19
N ALA A 263 62.96 -4.96 2.51
CA ALA A 263 64.10 -5.88 2.61
C ALA A 263 64.64 -5.98 4.05
N ALA A 264 64.72 -4.87 4.78
CA ALA A 264 65.16 -4.87 6.18
C ALA A 264 64.13 -5.54 7.11
N MET A 265 62.82 -5.37 6.85
CA MET A 265 61.77 -6.10 7.58
C MET A 265 61.79 -7.61 7.28
N PHE A 266 62.12 -8.00 6.05
CA PHE A 266 62.30 -9.41 5.73
C PHE A 266 63.54 -9.96 6.42
N GLU A 267 64.67 -9.24 6.40
CA GLU A 267 65.91 -9.66 7.06
C GLU A 267 65.77 -9.85 8.58
N THR A 268 64.90 -9.06 9.25
CA THR A 268 64.60 -9.26 10.68
C THR A 268 63.72 -10.48 10.93
N VAL A 269 62.85 -10.86 9.99
CA VAL A 269 62.01 -12.06 10.07
C VAL A 269 62.80 -13.32 9.68
N THR A 270 63.62 -13.24 8.63
CA THR A 270 64.44 -14.34 8.09
C THR A 270 65.75 -14.52 8.85
N ARG A 271 66.06 -13.63 9.80
CA ARG A 271 67.26 -13.66 10.65
C ARG A 271 68.58 -13.58 9.86
N THR A 272 68.54 -12.90 8.72
CA THR A 272 69.69 -12.74 7.82
C THR A 272 70.24 -11.31 7.83
N SER A 273 69.80 -10.45 8.75
CA SER A 273 70.25 -9.06 8.82
C SER A 273 71.72 -8.98 9.22
N THR A 274 72.57 -8.44 8.34
CA THR A 274 74.00 -8.15 8.59
C THR A 274 74.23 -6.75 9.16
N ASN A 275 73.16 -6.06 9.54
CA ASN A 275 73.19 -4.65 9.93
C ASN A 275 73.65 -4.49 11.39
N VAL A 276 74.83 -3.90 11.59
CA VAL A 276 75.49 -3.69 12.91
C VAL A 276 74.62 -2.85 13.86
N ALA A 277 73.71 -2.04 13.31
CA ALA A 277 72.67 -1.31 14.04
C ALA A 277 71.79 -2.22 14.92
N ASN A 278 71.34 -3.32 14.33
CA ASN A 278 70.42 -4.27 14.93
C ASN A 278 71.18 -5.39 15.66
N ALA A 279 72.51 -5.42 15.57
CA ALA A 279 73.35 -6.35 16.32
C ALA A 279 73.36 -6.07 17.83
N SER A 280 72.86 -4.89 18.26
CA SER A 280 72.78 -4.48 19.66
C SER A 280 71.47 -4.87 20.37
N GLU A 281 70.38 -5.13 19.64
CA GLU A 281 69.18 -5.76 20.22
C GLU A 281 69.36 -7.27 20.08
N SER A 282 69.58 -7.97 21.19
CA SER A 282 69.76 -9.41 21.17
C SER A 282 68.43 -10.12 20.93
N GLU A 283 68.43 -11.33 20.34
CA GLU A 283 67.23 -12.18 20.24
C GLU A 283 66.53 -12.35 21.61
N PHE A 284 67.33 -12.31 22.68
CA PHE A 284 66.85 -12.31 24.05
C PHE A 284 65.96 -11.10 24.34
N ASP A 285 66.36 -9.88 23.96
CA ASP A 285 65.57 -8.67 24.19
C ASP A 285 64.23 -8.68 23.42
N HIS A 286 64.22 -9.17 22.18
CA HIS A 286 62.97 -9.36 21.43
C HIS A 286 62.07 -10.41 22.07
N SER A 287 62.64 -11.51 22.55
CA SER A 287 61.89 -12.55 23.23
C SER A 287 61.31 -12.05 24.56
N VAL A 288 62.05 -11.24 25.32
CA VAL A 288 61.59 -10.60 26.56
C VAL A 288 60.45 -9.63 26.27
N LYS A 289 60.57 -8.78 25.24
CA LYS A 289 59.48 -7.88 24.81
C LYS A 289 58.22 -8.64 24.39
N ARG A 290 58.36 -9.75 23.65
CA ARG A 290 57.21 -10.60 23.24
C ARG A 290 56.58 -11.34 24.41
N THR A 291 57.38 -11.93 25.28
CA THR A 291 56.87 -12.64 26.47
C THR A 291 56.17 -11.67 27.43
N LYS A 292 56.73 -10.47 27.63
CA LYS A 292 56.06 -9.37 28.32
C LYS A 292 54.71 -9.05 27.68
N LYS A 293 54.66 -8.81 26.37
CA LYS A 293 53.39 -8.53 25.65
C LYS A 293 52.36 -9.65 25.79
N ILE A 294 52.77 -10.92 25.64
CA ILE A 294 51.88 -12.07 25.82
C ILE A 294 51.35 -12.14 27.25
N SER A 295 52.21 -11.90 28.25
CA SER A 295 51.80 -11.90 29.65
C SER A 295 50.84 -10.76 29.98
N GLU A 296 51.03 -9.58 29.38
CA GLU A 296 50.12 -8.43 29.56
C GLU A 296 48.76 -8.68 28.92
N GLU A 297 48.72 -9.22 27.70
CA GLU A 297 47.47 -9.57 27.01
C GLU A 297 46.70 -10.67 27.74
N LEU A 298 47.40 -11.64 28.35
CA LEU A 298 46.77 -12.72 29.09
C LEU A 298 46.26 -12.30 30.48
N THR A 299 46.97 -11.39 31.14
CA THR A 299 46.64 -10.95 32.51
C THR A 299 45.74 -9.71 32.56
N GLY A 300 45.54 -9.01 31.43
CA GLY A 300 44.75 -7.78 31.35
C GLY A 300 45.38 -6.58 32.08
N GLY A 301 46.65 -6.71 32.48
CA GLY A 301 47.40 -5.72 33.23
C GLY A 301 48.73 -5.42 32.54
N LYS A 302 49.10 -4.15 32.50
CA LYS A 302 50.37 -3.72 31.93
C LYS A 302 51.46 -3.79 33.00
N MET A 303 52.54 -4.51 32.73
CA MET A 303 53.65 -4.63 33.67
C MET A 303 54.65 -3.50 33.41
N ALA A 304 55.01 -2.73 34.43
CA ALA A 304 56.06 -1.71 34.34
C ALA A 304 57.42 -2.40 34.13
#